data_AF-A0A1C3VF25-F1
#
_entry.id   AF-A0A1C3VF25-F1
#
_cell.length_a   1.000
_cell.length_b   1.000
_cell.length_c   1.000
_cell.angle_alpha   90.00
_cell.angle_beta   90.00
_cell.angle_gamma   90.00
#
_symmetry.space_group_name_H-M   'P 1'
#
loop_
_entity.id
_entity.type
_entity.pdbx_description
1 polymer ?
#
loop_
_entity_poly.entity_id
_entity_poly.type
_entity_poly.pdbx_seq_one_letter_code
_entity_poly.pdbx_strand_id
1 'polypeptide(L)' 'MKHAVAENLAKAVIETLGVDESSVSVAIEDVAMSDWAERVYVPDIQDKSDTIYKKPSYDPFR' A
#
# COMPACT_ATOMS: atom_id res chain seq x y z
N MET A 1 -11.35 -10.04 8.92
CA MET A 1 -9.89 -9.91 8.68
C MET A 1 -9.55 -8.58 8.03
N LYS A 2 -10.05 -8.27 6.81
CA LYS A 2 -9.76 -6.98 6.14
C LYS A 2 -10.11 -5.73 6.95
N HIS A 3 -11.27 -5.70 7.62
CA HIS A 3 -11.65 -4.59 8.50
C HIS A 3 -10.63 -4.31 9.61
N ALA A 4 -10.22 -5.35 10.36
CA ALA A 4 -9.23 -5.18 11.42
C ALA A 4 -7.87 -4.69 10.89
N VAL A 5 -7.45 -5.11 9.69
CA VAL A 5 -6.24 -4.58 9.04
C VAL A 5 -6.42 -3.11 8.70
N ALA A 6 -7.56 -2.72 8.13
CA ALA A 6 -7.87 -1.33 7.80
C ALA A 6 -7.87 -0.42 9.04
N GLU A 7 -8.51 -0.85 10.13
CA GLU A 7 -8.53 -0.11 11.40
C GLU A 7 -7.11 0.08 11.98
N ASN A 8 -6.30 -0.98 11.98
CA ASN A 8 -4.93 -0.90 12.50
C ASN A 8 -4.03 0.00 11.64
N LEU A 9 -4.17 -0.03 10.32
CA LEU A 9 -3.44 0.87 9.42
C LEU A 9 -3.86 2.33 9.60
N ALA A 10 -5.17 2.59 9.68
CA ALA A 10 -5.69 3.94 9.91
C ALA A 10 -5.16 4.51 11.22
N LYS A 11 -5.21 3.72 12.31
CA LYS A 11 -4.67 4.09 13.60
C LYS A 11 -3.18 4.44 13.53
N ALA A 12 -2.36 3.61 12.87
CA ALA A 12 -0.94 3.88 12.73
C ALA A 12 -0.64 5.20 12.00
N VAL A 13 -1.40 5.52 10.95
CA VAL A 13 -1.28 6.79 10.21
C VAL A 13 -1.66 7.98 11.10
N ILE A 14 -2.80 7.89 11.79
CA ILE A 14 -3.30 8.93 12.71
C ILE A 14 -2.25 9.23 13.80
N GLU A 15 -1.72 8.19 14.46
CA GLU A 15 -0.75 8.35 15.54
C GLU A 15 0.59 8.90 15.06
N THR A 16 1.03 8.50 13.85
CA THR A 16 2.34 8.92 13.32
C THR A 16 2.30 10.33 12.75
N LEU A 17 1.21 10.73 12.09
CA LEU A 17 1.10 12.00 11.38
C LEU A 17 0.28 13.05 12.14
N GLY A 18 -0.42 12.68 13.21
CA GLY A 18 -1.23 13.60 14.02
C GLY A 18 -2.45 14.15 13.26
N VAL A 19 -3.02 13.36 12.35
CA VAL A 19 -4.18 13.76 11.53
C VAL A 19 -5.49 13.23 12.12
N ASP A 20 -6.60 13.92 11.83
CA ASP A 20 -7.93 13.47 12.25
C ASP A 20 -8.34 12.16 11.57
N GLU A 21 -9.10 11.33 12.28
CA GLU A 21 -9.60 10.04 11.77
C GLU A 21 -10.41 10.20 10.47
N SER A 22 -11.21 11.27 10.38
CA SER A 22 -12.02 11.59 9.19
C SER A 22 -11.18 11.89 7.95
N SER A 23 -9.88 12.15 8.10
CA SER A 23 -8.95 12.43 6.98
C SER A 23 -8.31 11.16 6.42
N VAL A 24 -8.56 9.98 7.01
CA VAL A 24 -7.92 8.71 6.61
C VAL A 24 -8.98 7.73 6.11
N SER A 25 -8.70 7.09 4.98
CA SER A 25 -9.52 6.01 4.42
C SER A 25 -8.62 4.90 3.89
N VAL A 26 -9.03 3.65 4.05
CA VAL A 26 -8.23 2.47 3.68
C VAL A 26 -9.06 1.53 2.80
N ALA A 27 -8.55 1.24 1.60
CA ALA A 27 -9.06 0.20 0.71
C ALA A 27 -8.09 -1.00 0.71
N ILE A 28 -8.64 -2.23 0.59
CA ILE A 28 -7.85 -3.47 0.49
C ILE A 28 -8.35 -4.27 -0.71
N GLU A 29 -7.56 -4.29 -1.77
CA GLU A 29 -7.84 -4.98 -3.03
C GLU A 29 -6.99 -6.23 -3.16
N ASP A 30 -7.61 -7.36 -3.50
CA ASP A 30 -6.87 -8.59 -3.79
C ASP A 30 -6.47 -8.59 -5.27
N VAL A 31 -5.20 -8.84 -5.56
CA VAL A 31 -4.66 -8.94 -6.91
C VAL A 31 -4.07 -10.33 -7.10
N ALA A 32 -4.44 -11.00 -8.19
CA ALA A 32 -3.86 -12.30 -8.53
C ALA A 32 -2.37 -12.15 -8.82
N MET A 33 -1.56 -13.12 -8.42
CA MET A 33 -0.11 -13.08 -8.65
C MET A 33 0.26 -12.98 -10.13
N SER A 34 -0.55 -13.57 -11.02
CA SER A 34 -0.38 -13.44 -12.48
C SER A 34 -0.44 -12.00 -12.98
N ASP A 35 -1.19 -11.15 -12.27
CA ASP A 35 -1.47 -9.78 -12.67
C ASP A 35 -0.61 -8.77 -11.89
N TRP A 36 0.23 -9.25 -10.96
CA TRP A 36 0.96 -8.41 -10.01
C TRP A 36 1.89 -7.40 -10.69
N ALA A 37 2.60 -7.83 -11.73
CA ALA A 37 3.55 -6.98 -12.43
C ALA A 37 2.84 -5.78 -13.09
N GLU A 38 1.74 -6.04 -13.80
CA GLU A 38 0.98 -5.03 -14.56
C GLU A 38 0.11 -4.15 -13.65
N ARG A 39 -0.56 -4.75 -12.66
CA ARG A 39 -1.54 -4.04 -11.82
C ARG A 39 -0.94 -3.34 -10.62
N VAL A 40 0.24 -3.75 -10.14
CA VAL A 40 0.84 -3.20 -8.91
C VAL A 40 2.30 -2.81 -9.10
N TYR A 41 3.17 -3.73 -9.52
CA TYR A 41 4.61 -3.48 -9.50
C TYR A 41 5.01 -2.30 -10.39
N VAL A 42 4.55 -2.27 -11.65
CA VAL A 42 4.85 -1.16 -12.56
C VAL A 42 4.20 0.15 -12.09
N PRO A 43 2.86 0.27 -12.00
CA PRO A 43 2.22 1.56 -11.75
C PRO A 43 2.38 2.09 -10.32
N ASP A 44 2.46 1.22 -9.31
CA ASP A 44 2.45 1.64 -7.90
C ASP A 44 3.81 1.56 -7.22
N ILE A 45 4.77 0.81 -7.76
CA ILE A 45 6.10 0.68 -7.16
C ILE A 45 7.18 1.32 -8.05
N GLN A 46 7.28 0.90 -9.31
CA GLN A 46 8.32 1.37 -10.22
C GLN A 46 8.07 2.83 -10.63
N ASP A 47 6.87 3.15 -11.10
CA ASP A 47 6.51 4.49 -11.59
C ASP A 47 6.37 5.52 -10.47
N LYS A 48 6.24 5.05 -9.22
CA LYS A 48 6.13 5.88 -8.01
C LYS A 48 7.38 5.82 -7.14
N SER A 49 8.55 5.52 -7.73
CA SER A 49 9.81 5.27 -7.03
C SER A 49 10.22 6.32 -5.99
N ASP A 50 9.80 7.57 -6.21
CA ASP A 50 10.13 8.73 -5.36
C ASP A 50 9.25 8.81 -4.10
N THR A 51 8.12 8.10 -4.10
CA THR A 51 7.15 8.08 -3.00
C THR A 51 7.09 6.73 -2.28
N ILE A 52 7.83 5.73 -2.76
CA ILE A 52 7.97 4.42 -2.10
C ILE A 52 9.13 4.46 -1.11
N TYR A 53 8.80 4.70 0.16
CA TYR A 53 9.75 4.69 1.28
C TYR A 53 10.14 3.28 1.73
N LYS A 54 9.27 2.28 1.51
CA LYS A 54 9.56 0.85 1.75
C LYS A 54 9.60 0.07 0.44
N LYS A 55 10.78 -0.01 -0.17
CA LYS A 55 10.99 -0.70 -1.46
C LYS A 55 10.97 -2.24 -1.31
N PRO A 56 10.49 -2.98 -2.32
CA PRO A 56 10.65 -4.44 -2.37
C PRO A 56 12.12 -4.82 -2.51
N SER A 57 12.49 -5.99 -1.99
CA SER A 57 13.83 -6.58 -2.18
C SER A 57 13.90 -7.52 -3.39
N TYR A 58 12.86 -7.52 -4.23
CA TYR A 58 12.71 -8.39 -5.40
C TYR A 58 12.38 -7.56 -6.65
N ASP A 59 12.65 -8.15 -7.80
CA ASP A 59 12.32 -7.63 -9.13
C ASP A 59 11.60 -8.75 -9.89
N PRO A 60 10.31 -8.58 -10.27
CA PRO A 60 9.54 -9.61 -10.95
C PRO A 60 9.96 -9.83 -12.41
N PHE A 61 10.87 -8.99 -12.95
CA PHE A 61 11.37 -9.09 -14.32
C PHE A 61 12.78 -9.69 -14.41
N ARG A 62 13.34 -10.14 -13.28
CA ARG A 62 14.66 -10.78 -13.19
C ARG A 62 14.57 -12.26 -12.87
#